data_AF-A0A9E0YGB2-F1
#
_entry.id   AF-A0A9E0YGB2-F1
#
_cell.length_a   1.000
_cell.length_b   1.000
_cell.length_c   1.000
_cell.angle_alpha   90.00
_cell.angle_beta   90.00
_cell.angle_gamma   90.00
#
_symmetry.space_group_name_H-M   'P 1'
#
loop_
_entity.id
_entity.type
_entity.pdbx_description
1 polymer ?
#
loop_
_entity_poly.entity_id
_entity_poly.type
_entity_poly.pdbx_seq_one_letter_code
_entity_poly.pdbx_strand_id
1 'polypeptide(L)' 'MKLYRVIIWLLRVFSRLYFVEVRSLHPERISGSGPVILAANHPASILDAILLATQTPRRIHFLAHSRLFKNRFALPP' A
#
# COMPACT_ATOMS: atom_id res chain seq x y z
N MET A 1 -3.85 4.32 -14.37
CA MET A 1 -3.07 5.40 -13.71
C MET A 1 -3.95 6.39 -12.94
N LYS A 2 -4.97 7.01 -13.55
CA LYS A 2 -5.86 7.96 -12.85
C LYS A 2 -6.66 7.29 -11.72
N LEU A 3 -7.28 6.14 -11.99
CA LEU A 3 -8.03 5.37 -10.98
C LEU A 3 -7.17 5.01 -9.75
N TYR A 4 -5.96 4.48 -9.97
CA TYR A 4 -5.01 4.19 -8.89
C TYR A 4 -4.73 5.42 -8.03
N ARG A 5 -4.47 6.58 -8.65
CA ARG A 5 -4.24 7.83 -7.90
C ARG A 5 -5.45 8.26 -7.08
N VAL A 6 -6.67 8.13 -7.64
CA VAL A 6 -7.92 8.42 -6.91
C VAL A 6 -8.06 7.50 -5.71
N ILE A 7 -7.84 6.19 -5.90
CA ILE A 7 -7.90 5.21 -4.80
C ILE A 7 -6.87 5.53 -3.72
N ILE A 8 -5.61 5.78 -4.08
CA ILE A 8 -4.57 6.13 -3.10
C ILE A 8 -4.89 7.45 -2.38
N TRP A 9 -5.47 8.42 -3.06
CA TRP A 9 -5.91 9.65 -2.44
C TRP A 9 -7.02 9.39 -1.40
N LEU A 10 -8.04 8.60 -1.75
CA LEU A 10 -9.09 8.19 -0.82
C LEU A 10 -8.52 7.42 0.38
N LEU A 11 -7.58 6.50 0.14
CA LEU A 11 -6.91 5.74 1.19
C LEU A 11 -6.04 6.62 2.09
N ARG A 12 -5.43 7.70 1.56
CA ARG A 12 -4.73 8.70 2.37
C ARG A 12 -5.67 9.47 3.27
N VAL A 13 -6.84 9.87 2.77
CA VAL A 13 -7.88 10.52 3.58
C VAL A 13 -8.35 9.56 4.68
N PHE A 14 -8.68 8.32 4.31
CA PHE A 14 -9.03 7.27 5.28
C PHE A 14 -7.95 7.08 6.34
N SER A 15 -6.68 6.98 5.95
CA SER A 15 -5.57 6.78 6.89
C SER A 15 -5.44 7.94 7.88
N ARG A 16 -5.69 9.19 7.45
CA ARG A 16 -5.69 10.36 8.34
C ARG A 16 -6.85 10.39 9.32
N LEU A 17 -7.97 9.76 8.98
CA LEU A 17 -9.14 9.67 9.86
C LEU A 17 -9.05 8.49 10.82
N TYR A 18 -8.45 7.38 10.38
CA TYR A 18 -8.36 6.14 11.14
C TYR A 18 -7.21 6.14 12.14
N PHE A 19 -6.03 6.61 11.73
CA PHE A 19 -4.84 6.62 12.58
C PHE A 19 -4.70 7.97 13.28
N VAL A 20 -4.45 7.95 14.59
CA VAL A 20 -4.12 9.14 15.37
C VAL A 20 -2.84 9.80 14.84
N GLU A 21 -1.84 8.99 14.52
CA GLU A 21 -0.57 9.47 13.99
C GLU A 21 0.02 8.45 13.01
N VAL A 22 0.60 8.95 11.92
CA VAL A 22 1.37 8.15 10.95
C VAL A 22 2.72 8.83 10.75
N ARG A 23 3.81 8.16 11.13
CA ARG A 23 5.18 8.64 10.94
C ARG A 23 5.90 7.80 9.90
N SER A 24 6.48 8.47 8.91
CA SER A 24 7.36 7.86 7.92
C SER A 24 8.79 8.27 8.22
N LEU A 25 9.63 7.29 8.58
CA LEU A 25 11.05 7.51 8.86
C LEU A 25 11.86 7.17 7.61
N HIS A 26 12.80 8.04 7.26
CA HIS A 26 13.73 7.86 6.15
C HIS A 26 13.10 7.47 4.79
N PRO A 27 12.04 8.16 4.32
CA PRO A 27 11.40 7.84 3.03
C PRO A 27 12.37 7.89 1.84
N GLU A 28 13.45 8.68 1.95
CA GLU A 28 14.52 8.80 0.96
C GLU A 28 15.29 7.51 0.69
N ARG A 29 15.25 6.52 1.61
CA ARG A 29 15.92 5.22 1.42
C ARG A 29 15.21 4.32 0.41
N ILE A 30 13.95 4.62 0.07
CA ILE A 30 13.22 3.87 -0.95
C ILE A 30 13.69 4.38 -2.32
N SER A 31 14.44 3.54 -3.04
CA SER A 31 14.94 3.90 -4.37
C SER A 31 13.80 4.34 -5.29
N GLY A 32 13.94 5.53 -5.87
CA GLY A 32 13.02 6.10 -6.84
C GLY A 32 13.09 5.44 -8.22
N SER A 33 14.17 4.70 -8.51
CA SER A 33 14.40 4.00 -9.77
C SER A 33 14.75 2.53 -9.53
N GLY A 34 14.61 1.72 -10.57
CA GLY A 34 14.94 0.29 -10.52
C GLY A 34 13.95 -0.58 -9.72
N PRO A 35 14.17 -1.90 -9.73
CA PRO A 35 13.37 -2.86 -8.97
C PRO A 35 13.67 -2.76 -7.48
N VAL A 36 12.62 -2.82 -6.65
CA VAL A 36 12.71 -2.81 -5.18
C VAL A 36 11.74 -3.84 -4.62
N ILE A 37 12.22 -4.65 -3.68
CA ILE A 37 11.38 -5.53 -2.84
C ILE A 37 11.24 -4.85 -1.49
N LEU A 38 9.99 -4.56 -1.10
CA LEU A 38 9.67 -4.06 0.23
C LEU A 38 9.28 -5.24 1.12
N ALA A 39 10.14 -5.57 2.09
CA ALA A 39 9.86 -6.56 3.10
C ALA A 39 9.32 -5.86 4.35
N ALA A 40 8.01 -5.90 4.54
CA ALA A 40 7.34 -5.32 5.70
C ALA A 40 6.86 -6.43 6.65
N ASN A 41 6.73 -6.10 7.93
CA ASN A 41 5.97 -6.90 8.87
C ASN A 41 4.47 -6.86 8.51
N HIS A 42 3.71 -7.90 8.91
CA HIS A 42 2.28 -8.04 8.57
C HIS A 42 1.38 -8.29 9.79
N PRO A 43 1.41 -7.42 10.82
CA PRO A 43 0.58 -7.59 12.01
C PRO A 43 -0.92 -7.32 11.77
N ALA A 44 -1.26 -6.44 10.81
CA ALA A 44 -2.59 -5.92 10.58
C ALA A 44 -2.97 -6.00 9.09
N SER A 45 -3.32 -7.22 8.65
CA SER A 45 -3.30 -7.67 7.25
C SER A 45 -3.70 -6.66 6.15
N ILE A 46 -4.80 -5.92 6.28
CA ILE A 46 -5.25 -4.99 5.24
C ILE A 46 -4.73 -3.57 5.50
N LEU A 47 -4.64 -3.17 6.76
CA LEU A 47 -4.15 -1.85 7.16
C LEU A 47 -2.68 -1.65 6.80
N ASP A 48 -1.87 -2.71 6.91
CA ASP A 48 -0.47 -2.69 6.49
C ASP A 48 -0.34 -2.34 5.00
N ALA A 49 -1.18 -2.95 4.16
CA ALA A 49 -1.19 -2.65 2.73
C ALA A 49 -1.63 -1.20 2.44
N ILE A 50 -2.60 -0.67 3.18
CA ILE A 50 -3.05 0.72 3.06
C ILE A 50 -1.93 1.69 3.47
N LEU A 51 -1.29 1.46 4.62
CA LEU A 51 -0.20 2.31 5.10
C LEU A 51 0.97 2.27 4.12
N LEU A 52 1.40 1.09 3.70
CA LEU A 52 2.49 0.94 2.73
C LEU A 52 2.16 1.65 1.40
N ALA A 53 0.97 1.46 0.86
CA ALA A 53 0.57 2.08 -0.41
C ALA A 53 0.45 3.61 -0.34
N THR A 54 0.11 4.16 0.82
CA THR A 54 -0.09 5.61 1.01
C THR A 54 1.19 6.36 1.41
N GLN A 55 2.07 5.71 2.17
CA GLN A 55 3.33 6.27 2.69
C GLN A 55 4.54 6.06 1.75
N THR A 56 4.46 5.10 0.82
CA THR A 56 5.54 4.84 -0.13
C THR A 56 5.41 5.75 -1.36
N PRO A 57 6.52 6.36 -1.85
CA PRO A 57 6.49 7.27 -3.00
C PRO A 57 6.20 6.57 -4.34
N ARG A 58 6.36 5.24 -4.39
CA ARG A 58 6.18 4.40 -5.58
C ARG A 58 4.98 3.46 -5.43
N ARG A 59 4.40 3.06 -6.55
CA ARG A 59 3.35 2.03 -6.58
C ARG A 59 3.89 0.70 -6.10
N ILE A 60 3.17 0.07 -5.18
CA ILE A 60 3.49 -1.26 -4.65
C ILE A 60 2.67 -2.31 -5.39
N HIS A 61 3.33 -3.42 -5.74
CA HIS A 61 2.71 -4.63 -6.22
C HIS A 61 2.78 -5.65 -5.09
N PHE A 62 1.64 -5.90 -4.44
CA PHE A 62 1.58 -6.78 -3.27
C PHE A 62 1.63 -8.24 -3.69
N LEU A 63 2.48 -9.00 -3.03
CA LEU A 63 2.43 -10.46 -3.07
C LEU A 63 1.35 -10.91 -2.09
N ALA A 64 0.35 -11.63 -2.59
CA ALA A 64 -0.79 -12.06 -1.80
C ALA A 64 -1.11 -13.53 -2.09
N HIS A 65 -1.68 -14.23 -1.10
CA HIS A 65 -2.03 -15.63 -1.24
C HIS A 65 -3.08 -15.84 -2.35
N SER A 66 -2.93 -16.89 -3.16
CA SER A 66 -3.77 -17.17 -4.34
C SER A 66 -5.28 -17.22 -4.05
N ARG A 67 -5.68 -17.60 -2.84
CA ARG A 67 -7.09 -17.59 -2.38
C ARG A 67 -7.71 -16.20 -2.38
N LEU A 68 -6.94 -15.14 -2.19
CA LEU A 68 -7.45 -13.76 -2.26
C LEU A 68 -7.93 -13.44 -3.67
N PHE A 69 -7.29 -13.98 -4.71
CA PHE A 69 -7.68 -13.77 -6.11
C PHE A 69 -8.78 -14.71 -6.61
N LYS A 70 -9.18 -15.70 -5.80
CA LYS A 70 -10.29 -16.61 -6.18
C LYS A 70 -11.67 -15.96 -6.02
N ASN A 71 -11.78 -14.90 -5.22
CA ASN A 71 -13.01 -14.13 -5.12
C ASN A 71 -13.04 -13.08 -6.23
N ARG A 72 -14.07 -13.14 -7.09
CA ARG A 72 -14.25 -12.29 -8.29
C ARG A 72 -14.27 -10.77 -8.01
N PHE A 73 -14.36 -10.37 -6.73
CA PHE A 73 -14.35 -8.99 -6.25
C PHE A 73 -13.03 -8.57 -5.56
N ALA A 74 -12.11 -9.49 -5.29
CA ALA A 74 -10.86 -9.22 -4.60
C ALA A 74 -9.71 -9.08 -5.62
N LEU A 75 -9.61 -7.86 -6.18
CA LEU A 75 -8.61 -7.36 -7.14
C LEU A 75 -8.51 -8.12 -8.49
N PRO A 76 -8.54 -7.42 -9.64
CA PRO A 76 -8.27 -8.04 -10.93
C PRO A 76 -6.79 -8.50 -11.01
N PRO A 77 -6.51 -9.55 -11.81
CA PRO A 77 -5.17 -10.14 -11.94
C PRO A 77 -4.11 -9.15 -12.43
#